data_AF-A0A1B9M2B1-F1
#
_entry.id   AF-A0A1B9M2B1-F1
#
_cell.length_a   1.000
_cell.length_b   1.000
_cell.length_c   1.000
_cell.angle_alpha   90.00
_cell.angle_beta   90.00
_cell.angle_gamma   90.00
#
_symmetry.space_group_name_H-M   'P 1'
#
loop_
_entity.id
_entity.type
_entity.pdbx_description
1 polymer ?
#
loop_
_entity_poly.entity_id
_entity_poly.type
_entity_poly.pdbx_seq_one_letter_code
_entity_poly.pdbx_strand_id
1 'polypeptide(L)'
;MTWVDPWGLICHKHHSDPKFAGGKSKQPLTIIDEDIHRQLHKEMNAFLVKKTKKLNDERIVHMRPQRGNSGGKILENFGRKKVLNALAEFYKGPGAKYTEVAEDFFKQHPELK
;
A
#
# COMPACT_ATOMS: atom_id res chain seq x y z
N MET A 1 22.93 7.82 20.88
CA MET A 1 21.98 8.03 21.99
C MET A 1 20.61 7.60 21.49
N THR A 2 20.18 6.38 21.81
CA THR A 2 18.90 5.81 21.37
C THR A 2 17.87 6.08 22.45
N TRP A 3 16.93 6.98 22.17
CA TRP A 3 15.75 7.18 23.00
C TRP A 3 14.93 5.88 23.00
N VAL A 4 14.63 5.36 24.19
CA VAL A 4 13.79 4.16 24.40
C VAL A 4 12.44 4.66 24.90
N ASP A 5 11.37 4.35 24.17
CA ASP A 5 10.00 4.71 24.53
C ASP A 5 9.51 3.82 25.69
N PRO A 6 9.35 4.37 26.91
CA PRO A 6 8.98 3.57 28.07
C PRO A 6 7.49 3.15 28.07
N TRP A 7 6.71 3.63 27.10
CA TRP A 7 5.26 3.39 27.00
C TRP A 7 4.85 2.62 25.74
N GLY A 8 5.80 2.28 24.86
CA GLY A 8 5.54 1.48 23.67
C GLY A 8 4.72 2.19 22.57
N LEU A 9 4.72 3.52 22.55
CA LEU A 9 4.00 4.39 21.62
C LEU A 9 4.83 4.73 20.37
N ILE A 10 5.57 3.76 19.82
CA ILE A 10 6.35 4.00 18.59
C ILE A 10 5.37 4.07 17.42
N CYS A 11 5.02 5.28 17.00
CA CYS A 11 4.20 5.52 15.82
C CYS A 11 5.06 5.68 14.56
N HIS A 12 4.57 5.14 13.45
CA HIS A 12 5.19 5.15 12.13
C HIS A 12 4.38 5.97 11.12
N LYS A 13 5.05 6.38 10.05
CA LYS A 13 4.49 7.21 8.98
C LYS A 13 4.12 6.36 7.76
N HIS A 14 2.82 6.19 7.52
CA HIS A 14 2.28 5.45 6.38
C HIS A 14 1.96 6.36 5.18
N HIS A 15 2.21 5.87 3.96
CA HIS A 15 1.77 6.53 2.72
C HIS A 15 0.48 5.90 2.23
N SER A 16 -0.64 6.60 2.41
CA SER A 16 -1.94 6.10 1.95
C SER A 16 -2.00 6.01 0.43
N ASP A 17 -1.47 6.99 -0.35
CA ASP A 17 -1.14 6.82 -1.78
C ASP A 17 0.30 6.29 -1.89
N PRO A 18 0.54 4.98 -2.04
CA PRO A 18 1.88 4.44 -1.83
C PRO A 18 2.83 4.87 -2.96
N LYS A 19 4.10 5.15 -2.63
CA LYS A 19 5.12 5.55 -3.62
C LYS A 19 5.24 4.54 -4.77
N PHE A 20 5.11 3.24 -4.49
CA PHE A 20 5.19 2.21 -5.53
C PHE A 20 4.05 2.30 -6.55
N ALA A 21 2.89 2.83 -6.13
CA ALA A 21 1.74 3.06 -7.00
C ALA A 21 1.85 4.40 -7.74
N GLY A 22 2.89 5.21 -7.50
CA GLY A 22 3.09 6.54 -8.09
C GLY A 22 2.76 7.70 -7.15
N GLY A 23 2.51 7.43 -5.87
CA GLY A 23 2.23 8.47 -4.88
C GLY A 23 3.42 9.41 -4.64
N LYS A 24 3.12 10.68 -4.35
CA LYS A 24 4.14 11.71 -4.16
C LYS A 24 4.96 11.44 -2.89
N SER A 25 6.26 11.69 -2.96
CA SER A 25 7.17 11.46 -1.83
C SER A 25 6.97 12.41 -0.64
N LYS A 26 6.37 13.58 -0.88
CA LYS A 26 6.09 14.64 0.12
C LYS A 26 4.60 14.73 0.48
N GLN A 27 3.82 13.67 0.27
CA GLN A 27 2.42 13.67 0.70
C GLN A 27 2.30 13.68 2.23
N PRO A 28 1.19 14.19 2.78
CA PRO A 28 0.84 13.97 4.18
C PRO A 28 0.82 12.48 4.52
N LEU A 29 1.37 12.13 5.68
CA LEU A 29 1.50 10.74 6.11
C LEU A 29 0.52 10.47 7.23
N THR A 30 -0.12 9.30 7.21
CA THR A 30 -0.95 8.83 8.31
C THR A 30 -0.05 8.29 9.40
N ILE A 31 -0.23 8.76 10.63
CA ILE A 31 0.55 8.31 11.79
C ILE A 31 -0.22 7.17 12.43
N ILE A 32 0.38 5.98 12.47
CA ILE A 32 -0.22 4.78 13.08
C ILE A 32 0.85 4.04 13.87
N ASP A 33 0.44 3.22 14.84
CA ASP A 33 1.39 2.41 15.62
C ASP A 33 2.23 1.48 14.73
N GLU A 34 3.49 1.25 15.13
CA GLU A 34 4.43 0.41 14.40
C GLU A 34 3.87 -0.99 14.09
N ASP A 35 3.25 -1.63 15.08
CA ASP A 35 2.71 -2.97 14.92
C ASP A 35 1.55 -2.99 13.93
N ILE A 36 0.70 -1.97 13.96
CA ILE A 36 -0.39 -1.78 13.00
C ILE A 36 0.18 -1.53 11.60
N HIS A 37 1.19 -0.67 11.47
CA HIS A 37 1.88 -0.39 10.20
C HIS A 37 2.50 -1.65 9.58
N ARG A 38 3.20 -2.45 10.39
CA ARG A 38 3.82 -3.71 9.96
C ARG A 38 2.76 -4.72 9.53
N GLN A 39 1.70 -4.87 10.32
CA GLN A 39 0.61 -5.81 10.01
C GLN A 39 -0.16 -5.37 8.75
N LEU A 40 -0.47 -4.08 8.61
CA LEU A 40 -1.07 -3.50 7.40
C LEU A 40 -0.26 -3.85 6.16
N HIS A 41 1.05 -3.62 6.17
CA HIS A 41 1.91 -3.94 5.03
C HIS A 41 2.00 -5.44 4.75
N LYS A 42 2.02 -6.29 5.79
CA LYS A 42 1.99 -7.75 5.62
C LYS A 42 0.73 -8.20 4.88
N GLU A 43 -0.44 -7.74 5.33
CA GLU A 43 -1.73 -8.11 4.73
C GLU A 43 -1.91 -7.52 3.34
N MET A 44 -1.54 -6.26 3.14
CA MET A 44 -1.55 -5.61 1.83
C MET A 44 -0.68 -6.38 0.83
N ASN A 45 0.54 -6.78 1.22
CA ASN A 45 1.42 -7.56 0.35
C ASN A 45 0.83 -8.94 0.02
N ALA A 46 0.22 -9.61 0.99
CA ALA A 46 -0.46 -10.90 0.78
C ALA A 46 -1.71 -10.77 -0.11
N PHE A 47 -2.36 -9.61 -0.13
CA PHE A 47 -3.45 -9.31 -1.05
C PHE A 47 -2.93 -9.01 -2.46
N LEU A 48 -1.95 -8.12 -2.60
CA LEU A 48 -1.43 -7.65 -3.90
C LEU A 48 -0.67 -8.72 -4.68
N VAL A 49 -0.08 -9.73 -4.01
CA VAL A 49 0.57 -10.85 -4.71
C VAL A 49 -0.43 -11.71 -5.48
N LYS A 50 -1.71 -11.71 -5.05
CA LYS A 50 -2.81 -12.44 -5.70
C LYS A 50 -3.42 -11.65 -6.86
N LYS A 51 -3.12 -10.35 -6.98
CA LYS A 51 -3.56 -9.51 -8.10
C LYS A 51 -2.60 -9.69 -9.26
N THR A 52 -2.89 -10.69 -10.10
CA THR A 52 -2.01 -11.14 -11.16
C THR A 52 -2.50 -10.78 -12.56
N LYS A 53 -1.59 -10.84 -13.53
CA LYS A 53 -1.88 -10.77 -14.97
C LYS A 53 -0.88 -11.65 -15.72
N LYS A 54 -1.35 -12.36 -16.75
CA LYS A 54 -0.48 -13.06 -17.73
C LYS A 54 -0.03 -12.05 -18.78
N LEU A 55 1.27 -11.97 -19.04
CA LEU A 55 1.87 -11.18 -20.10
C LEU A 55 1.87 -11.97 -21.42
N ASN A 56 2.16 -11.29 -22.53
CA ASN A 56 2.20 -11.91 -23.86
C ASN A 56 3.29 -12.98 -23.98
N ASP A 57 4.38 -12.83 -23.23
CA ASP A 57 5.48 -13.80 -23.12
C ASP A 57 5.22 -14.91 -22.09
N GLU A 58 3.95 -15.09 -21.74
CA GLU A 58 3.43 -16.08 -20.80
C GLU A 58 3.81 -15.93 -19.33
N ARG A 59 4.64 -14.94 -18.97
CA ARG A 59 4.99 -14.68 -17.57
C ARG A 59 3.77 -14.19 -16.79
N ILE A 60 3.68 -14.64 -15.54
CA ILE A 60 2.69 -14.13 -14.58
C ILE A 60 3.35 -13.06 -13.72
N VAL A 61 2.80 -11.85 -13.75
CA VAL A 61 3.22 -10.73 -12.90
C VAL A 61 2.17 -10.41 -11.85
N HIS A 62 2.56 -9.75 -10.76
CA HIS A 62 1.66 -9.38 -9.65
C HIS A 62 1.91 -7.96 -9.14
N MET A 63 0.96 -7.42 -8.37
CA MET A 63 1.03 -6.04 -7.86
C MET A 63 1.82 -5.87 -6.55
N ARG A 64 2.31 -6.94 -5.90
CA ARG A 64 3.13 -6.83 -4.68
C ARG A 64 4.52 -6.23 -4.98
N PRO A 65 4.90 -5.10 -4.36
CA PRO A 65 6.26 -4.58 -4.42
C PRO A 65 7.24 -5.51 -3.70
N GLN A 66 8.33 -5.89 -4.37
CA GLN A 66 9.40 -6.69 -3.78
C GLN A 66 10.69 -6.57 -4.60
N ARG A 67 11.80 -7.13 -4.11
CA ARG A 67 13.03 -7.22 -4.90
C ARG A 67 12.73 -7.89 -6.24
N GLY A 68 13.13 -7.26 -7.34
CA GLY A 68 12.84 -7.72 -8.70
C GLY A 68 11.51 -7.25 -9.29
N ASN A 69 10.55 -6.81 -8.46
CA ASN A 69 9.25 -6.26 -8.86
C ASN A 69 9.05 -4.86 -8.24
N SER A 70 9.72 -3.86 -8.83
CA SER A 70 9.66 -2.47 -8.36
C SER A 70 8.31 -1.83 -8.67
N GLY A 71 8.00 -0.70 -8.00
CA GLY A 71 6.83 0.11 -8.34
C GLY A 71 6.78 0.49 -9.82
N GLY A 72 7.92 0.89 -10.40
CA GLY A 72 8.02 1.18 -11.84
C GLY A 72 7.59 0.00 -12.72
N LYS A 73 8.07 -1.21 -12.42
CA LYS A 73 7.64 -2.43 -13.15
C LYS A 73 6.17 -2.76 -12.94
N ILE A 74 5.64 -2.57 -11.74
CA ILE A 74 4.22 -2.79 -11.45
C ILE A 74 3.37 -1.81 -12.28
N LEU A 75 3.75 -0.54 -12.31
CA LEU A 75 3.07 0.50 -13.07
C LEU A 75 3.16 0.28 -14.58
N GLU A 76 4.31 -0.19 -15.08
CA GLU A 76 4.47 -0.59 -16.48
C GLU A 76 3.54 -1.74 -16.86
N ASN A 77 3.45 -2.77 -16.02
CA ASN A 77 2.66 -3.97 -16.31
C ASN A 77 1.14 -3.79 -16.17
N PHE A 78 0.70 -2.96 -15.21
CA PHE A 78 -0.71 -2.82 -14.82
C PHE A 78 -1.30 -1.43 -15.07
N GLY A 79 -0.49 -0.38 -15.03
CA GLY A 79 -0.93 1.02 -15.02
C GLY A 79 -1.42 1.48 -13.65
N ARG A 80 -1.20 2.77 -13.34
CA ARG A 80 -1.55 3.37 -12.04
C ARG A 80 -3.01 3.16 -11.65
N LYS A 81 -3.95 3.35 -12.57
CA LYS A 81 -5.40 3.18 -12.30
C LYS A 81 -5.73 1.79 -11.78
N LYS A 82 -5.18 0.72 -12.37
CA LYS A 82 -5.45 -0.65 -11.91
C LYS A 82 -4.83 -0.93 -10.55
N VAL A 83 -3.65 -0.37 -10.28
CA VAL A 83 -2.99 -0.50 -8.97
C VAL A 83 -3.79 0.22 -7.89
N LEU A 84 -4.27 1.44 -8.15
CA LEU A 84 -5.12 2.18 -7.22
C LEU A 84 -6.47 1.49 -6.99
N ASN A 85 -7.09 0.91 -8.04
CA ASN A 85 -8.30 0.11 -7.87
C ASN A 85 -8.06 -1.11 -6.97
N ALA A 86 -6.93 -1.81 -7.11
CA ALA A 86 -6.59 -2.93 -6.24
C ALA A 86 -6.36 -2.49 -4.79
N LEU A 87 -5.75 -1.32 -4.57
CA LEU A 87 -5.62 -0.73 -3.23
C LEU A 87 -6.99 -0.34 -2.66
N ALA A 88 -7.88 0.24 -3.47
CA ALA A 88 -9.24 0.54 -3.08
C ALA A 88 -10.01 -0.74 -2.69
N GLU A 89 -9.89 -1.82 -3.45
CA GLU A 89 -10.48 -3.11 -3.09
C GLU A 89 -9.93 -3.65 -1.76
N PHE A 90 -8.63 -3.50 -1.52
CA PHE A 90 -8.03 -3.88 -0.23
C PHE A 90 -8.65 -3.05 0.92
N TYR A 91 -8.71 -1.73 0.78
CA TYR A 91 -9.22 -0.82 1.80
C TYR A 91 -10.75 -0.86 1.96
N LYS A 92 -11.52 -1.33 0.96
CA LYS A 92 -12.95 -1.65 1.09
C LYS A 92 -13.20 -3.03 1.72
N GLY A 93 -12.22 -3.91 1.70
CA GLY A 93 -12.32 -5.28 2.21
C GLY A 93 -11.44 -5.50 3.44
N PRO A 94 -10.44 -6.40 3.38
CA PRO A 94 -9.66 -6.81 4.55
C PRO A 94 -8.86 -5.66 5.21
N GLY A 95 -8.53 -4.62 4.43
CA GLY A 95 -7.84 -3.43 4.91
C GLY A 95 -8.75 -2.39 5.57
N ALA A 96 -10.07 -2.54 5.51
CA ALA A 96 -11.02 -1.56 6.07
C ALA A 96 -10.87 -1.37 7.59
N LYS A 97 -10.35 -2.39 8.29
CA LYS A 97 -10.06 -2.33 9.74
C LYS A 97 -8.96 -1.33 10.11
N TYR A 98 -8.16 -0.88 9.15
CA TYR A 98 -7.16 0.17 9.34
C TYR A 98 -7.78 1.54 9.05
N THR A 99 -8.78 1.92 9.85
CA THR A 99 -9.73 3.00 9.55
C THR A 99 -9.04 4.29 9.13
N GLU A 100 -8.08 4.80 9.91
CA GLU A 100 -7.39 6.07 9.61
C GLU A 100 -6.68 6.06 8.25
N VAL A 101 -6.02 4.94 7.91
CA VAL A 101 -5.31 4.77 6.64
C VAL A 101 -6.29 4.61 5.47
N ALA A 102 -7.36 3.84 5.67
CA ALA A 102 -8.37 3.62 4.65
C ALA A 102 -9.11 4.93 4.33
N GLU A 103 -9.50 5.69 5.35
CA GLU A 103 -10.13 7.00 5.21
C GLU A 103 -9.21 8.00 4.50
N ASP A 104 -7.94 8.06 4.89
CA ASP A 104 -6.96 8.94 4.24
C ASP A 104 -6.72 8.54 2.78
N PHE A 105 -6.66 7.24 2.47
CA PHE A 105 -6.60 6.76 1.08
C PHE A 105 -7.79 7.28 0.25
N PHE A 106 -9.03 7.12 0.73
CA PHE A 106 -10.21 7.59 0.00
C PHE A 106 -10.37 9.12 0.01
N LYS A 107 -9.77 9.82 0.98
CA LYS A 107 -9.68 11.29 0.95
C LYS A 107 -8.74 11.76 -0.16
N GLN A 108 -7.65 11.04 -0.40
CA GLN A 108 -6.71 11.32 -1.49
C GLN A 108 -7.21 10.84 -2.86
N HIS A 109 -8.11 9.84 -2.87
CA HIS A 109 -8.70 9.23 -4.07
C HIS A 109 -10.24 9.18 -3.99
N PRO A 110 -10.92 10.34 -3.95
CA PRO A 110 -12.38 10.39 -3.78
C PRO A 110 -13.16 9.68 -4.89
N GLU A 111 -12.58 9.56 -6.10
CA GLU A 111 -13.16 8.85 -7.24
C GLU A 111 -13.20 7.32 -7.06
N LEU A 112 -12.49 6.78 -6.06
CA LEU A 112 -12.40 5.35 -5.78
C LEU A 112 -13.26 4.90 -4.60
N LYS A 113 -13.97 5.83 -3.95
CA LYS A 113 -14.80 5.55 -2.78
C LYS A 113 -15.97 4.62 -3.07
#